data_AF-A0A439V4E7-F1
#
_entry.id   AF-A0A439V4E7-F1
#
_cell.length_a   1.000
_cell.length_b   1.000
_cell.length_c   1.000
_cell.angle_alpha   90.00
_cell.angle_beta   90.00
_cell.angle_gamma   90.00
#
_symmetry.space_group_name_H-M   'P 1'
#
loop_
_entity.id
_entity.type
_entity.pdbx_description
1 polymer ?
#
loop_
_entity_poly.entity_id
_entity_poly.type
_entity_poly.pdbx_seq_one_letter_code
_entity_poly.pdbx_strand_id
1 'polypeptide(L)' 'TLQPDVFGLVEAARILCEDGFAVFPYTTDDLIVAERLLAAGCKVLMPWCAPIGSALGPINIMALRSMRGYFPGVPLIVDA' A
#
# COMPACT_ATOMS: atom_id res chain seq x y z
N THR A 1 -3.30 0.63 17.50
CA THR A 1 -3.24 1.43 16.26
C THR A 1 -3.74 0.57 15.11
N LEU A 2 -4.43 1.13 14.12
CA LEU A 2 -4.94 0.39 12.94
C LEU A 2 -3.86 0.27 11.85
N GLN A 3 -2.67 -0.19 12.25
CA GLN A 3 -1.52 -0.34 11.35
C GLN A 3 -1.60 -1.70 10.64
N PRO A 4 -1.33 -1.78 9.33
CA PRO A 4 -1.37 -3.05 8.61
C PRO A 4 -0.23 -3.98 9.06
N ASP A 5 -0.54 -5.27 9.23
CA ASP A 5 0.48 -6.31 9.31
C ASP A 5 0.96 -6.63 7.90
N VAL A 6 2.15 -6.13 7.56
CA VAL A 6 2.70 -6.23 6.20
C VAL A 6 3.02 -7.66 5.76
N PHE A 7 3.28 -8.59 6.69
CA PHE A 7 3.56 -9.97 6.33
C PHE A 7 2.27 -10.71 5.96
N GLY A 8 1.26 -10.62 6.83
CA GLY A 8 -0.06 -11.17 6.56
C GLY A 8 -0.73 -10.53 5.34
N LEU A 9 -0.52 -9.22 5.15
CA LEU A 9 -1.05 -8.48 4.00
C LEU A 9 -0.52 -9.01 2.67
N VAL A 10 0.81 -9.17 2.53
CA VAL A 10 1.41 -9.65 1.28
C VAL A 10 0.93 -11.07 0.97
N GLU A 11 0.83 -11.94 1.97
CA GLU A 11 0.36 -13.31 1.78
C GLU A 11 -1.12 -13.34 1.36
N ALA A 12 -1.98 -12.58 2.05
CA ALA A 12 -3.38 -12.48 1.68
C ALA A 12 -3.58 -11.90 0.27
N ALA A 13 -2.79 -10.87 -0.08
CA ALA A 13 -2.83 -10.27 -1.41
C ALA A 13 -2.45 -11.27 -2.50
N ARG A 14 -1.41 -12.09 -2.27
CA ARG A 14 -0.99 -13.15 -3.19
C ARG A 14 -2.11 -14.15 -3.43
N ILE A 15 -2.69 -14.69 -2.35
CA ILE A 15 -3.78 -15.67 -2.44
C ILE A 15 -4.97 -15.09 -3.22
N LEU A 16 -5.40 -13.89 -2.87
CA LEU A 16 -6.55 -13.26 -3.52
C LEU A 16 -6.27 -12.93 -5.00
N CYS A 17 -5.06 -12.51 -5.35
CA CYS A 17 -4.69 -12.28 -6.75
C CYS A 17 -4.67 -13.59 -7.56
N GLU A 18 -4.20 -14.70 -6.97
CA GLU A 18 -4.24 -16.03 -7.59
C GLU A 18 -5.67 -16.53 -7.81
N ASP A 19 -6.59 -16.19 -6.90
CA ASP A 19 -8.03 -16.43 -7.04
C ASP A 19 -8.72 -15.52 -8.07
N GLY A 20 -7.96 -14.60 -8.71
CA GLY A 20 -8.45 -13.71 -9.77
C GLY A 20 -9.08 -12.41 -9.27
N PHE A 21 -8.96 -12.07 -7.99
CA PHE A 21 -9.46 -10.81 -7.46
C PHE A 21 -8.57 -9.63 -7.87
N ALA A 22 -9.19 -8.47 -8.07
CA ALA A 22 -8.49 -7.20 -8.17
C ALA A 22 -8.23 -6.66 -6.76
N VAL A 23 -7.05 -6.94 -6.20
CA VAL A 23 -6.69 -6.56 -4.83
C VAL A 23 -6.21 -5.12 -4.76
N PHE A 24 -6.75 -4.37 -3.80
CA PHE A 24 -6.38 -3.00 -3.46
C PHE A 24 -5.80 -3.00 -2.03
N PRO A 25 -4.48 -3.16 -1.87
CA PRO A 25 -3.87 -3.39 -0.57
C PRO A 25 -3.66 -2.08 0.20
N TYR A 26 -4.29 -1.96 1.38
CA TYR A 26 -3.98 -0.93 2.38
C TYR A 26 -2.65 -1.25 3.06
N THR A 27 -1.63 -0.41 2.85
CA THR A 27 -0.23 -0.67 3.21
C THR A 27 0.42 0.55 3.87
N THR A 28 1.63 0.37 4.38
CA THR A 28 2.50 1.48 4.78
C THR A 28 3.15 2.15 3.57
N ASP A 29 3.84 3.24 3.82
CA ASP A 29 4.68 4.00 2.89
C ASP A 29 6.06 3.36 2.63
N ASP A 30 6.23 2.06 2.91
CA ASP A 30 7.46 1.29 2.68
C ASP A 30 7.57 0.79 1.22
N LEU A 31 8.69 1.09 0.57
CA LEU A 31 8.93 0.73 -0.84
C LEU A 31 9.10 -0.78 -1.05
N ILE A 32 9.74 -1.48 -0.11
CA ILE A 32 9.99 -2.92 -0.22
C ILE A 32 8.66 -3.69 -0.08
N VAL A 33 7.80 -3.25 0.83
CA VAL A 33 6.45 -3.84 0.96
C VAL A 33 5.65 -3.59 -0.31
N ALA A 34 5.72 -2.38 -0.87
CA ALA A 34 5.05 -2.05 -2.13
C ALA A 34 5.53 -2.93 -3.30
N GLU A 35 6.84 -3.17 -3.45
CA GLU A 35 7.36 -4.10 -4.46
C GLU A 35 6.80 -5.52 -4.27
N ARG A 36 6.75 -6.01 -3.03
CA ARG A 36 6.20 -7.33 -2.72
C ARG A 36 4.71 -7.43 -3.05
N LEU A 37 3.93 -6.38 -2.81
CA LEU A 37 2.51 -6.34 -3.17
C LEU A 37 2.31 -6.37 -4.69
N LEU A 38 3.13 -5.63 -5.44
CA LEU A 38 3.09 -5.70 -6.91
C LEU A 38 3.50 -7.08 -7.42
N ALA A 39 4.55 -7.68 -6.83
CA ALA A 39 5.00 -9.03 -7.17
C ALA A 39 3.94 -10.09 -6.82
N ALA A 40 3.14 -9.87 -5.77
CA ALA A 40 2.01 -10.71 -5.38
C ALA A 40 0.82 -10.60 -6.35
N GLY A 41 0.83 -9.66 -7.30
CA GLY A 41 -0.19 -9.50 -8.34
C GLY A 41 -1.08 -8.26 -8.18
N CYS A 42 -0.89 -7.45 -7.12
CA CYS A 42 -1.61 -6.20 -6.99
C CYS A 42 -1.25 -5.24 -8.14
N LYS A 43 -2.24 -4.47 -8.61
CA LYS A 43 -2.07 -3.50 -9.70
C LYS A 43 -2.17 -2.04 -9.23
N VAL A 44 -2.43 -1.85 -7.94
CA VAL A 44 -2.61 -0.57 -7.25
C VAL A 44 -1.89 -0.68 -5.91
N LEU A 45 -1.39 0.43 -5.39
CA LEU A 45 -0.87 0.53 -4.03
C LEU A 45 -1.67 1.58 -3.26
N MET A 46 -2.06 1.27 -2.03
CA MET A 46 -2.76 2.22 -1.16
C MET A 46 -1.97 2.52 0.12
N PRO A 47 -0.94 3.38 0.06
CA PRO A 47 -0.19 3.77 1.26
C PRO A 47 -1.05 4.67 2.16
N TRP A 48 -0.92 4.47 3.48
CA TRP A 48 -1.57 5.32 4.47
C TRP A 48 -1.09 6.78 4.45
N CYS A 49 -1.96 7.73 4.81
CA CYS A 49 -1.64 9.15 4.97
C CYS A 49 -1.32 9.46 6.44
N ALA A 50 -2.13 8.89 7.34
CA ALA A 50 -2.05 8.97 8.79
C ALA A 50 -2.74 7.75 9.43
N PRO A 51 -2.69 7.58 10.76
CA PRO A 51 -3.55 6.60 11.43
C PRO A 51 -5.04 6.87 11.13
N ILE A 52 -5.77 5.84 10.69
CA ILE A 52 -7.21 5.93 10.38
C ILE A 52 -7.98 6.61 11.52
N GLY A 53 -8.82 7.58 11.17
CA GLY A 53 -9.68 8.31 12.11
C GLY A 53 -8.98 9.44 12.87
N SER A 54 -7.71 9.72 12.59
CA SER A 54 -6.95 10.79 13.27
C SER A 54 -7.19 12.19 12.71
N ALA A 55 -7.64 12.32 11.46
CA ALA A 55 -7.82 13.58 10.74
C ALA A 55 -6.55 14.48 10.68
N LEU A 56 -5.37 13.89 10.81
CA LEU A 56 -4.09 14.63 10.84
C LEU A 56 -3.61 15.08 9.44
N GLY A 57 -4.19 14.51 8.38
CA GLY A 57 -3.65 14.67 7.02
C GLY A 57 -2.29 13.98 6.85
N PRO A 58 -1.58 14.23 5.73
CA PRO A 58 -0.34 13.51 5.42
C PRO A 58 0.77 13.76 6.45
N ILE A 59 1.16 12.73 7.21
CA ILE A 59 2.23 12.85 8.22
C ILE A 59 3.62 12.58 7.65
N ASN A 60 3.72 11.83 6.56
CA ASN A 60 5.00 11.50 5.91
C ASN A 60 5.00 11.79 4.40
N ILE A 61 4.88 13.08 4.07
CA ILE A 61 4.86 13.56 2.67
C ILE A 61 6.10 13.12 1.89
N MET A 62 7.27 13.06 2.54
CA MET A 62 8.51 12.68 1.88
C MET A 62 8.48 11.22 1.42
N ALA A 63 8.01 10.29 2.26
CA ALA A 63 7.87 8.90 1.86
C ALA A 63 6.81 8.72 0.75
N LEU A 64 5.67 9.41 0.85
CA LEU A 64 4.65 9.39 -0.21
C LEU A 64 5.20 9.90 -1.56
N ARG A 65 6.02 10.96 -1.54
CA ARG A 65 6.70 11.48 -2.74
C ARG A 65 7.73 10.48 -3.27
N SER A 66 8.52 9.87 -2.40
CA SER A 66 9.48 8.82 -2.79
C SER A 66 8.77 7.64 -3.44
N MET A 67 7.65 7.18 -2.87
CA MET A 67 6.83 6.11 -3.44
C MET A 67 6.26 6.49 -4.81
N ARG A 68 5.73 7.71 -4.96
CA ARG A 68 5.29 8.22 -6.27
C ARG A 68 6.40 8.22 -7.31
N GLY A 69 7.61 8.65 -6.91
CA GLY A 69 8.79 8.67 -7.79
C GLY A 69 9.28 7.27 -8.16
N TYR A 70 9.23 6.33 -7.23
CA TYR A 70 9.72 4.96 -7.43
C TYR A 70 8.78 4.12 -8.31
N PHE A 71 7.46 4.32 -8.21
CA PHE A 71 6.47 3.53 -8.95
C PHE A 71 5.67 4.35 -9.97
N PRO A 72 6.26 5.13 -10.91
CA PRO A 72 5.55 6.15 -11.69
C PRO A 72 4.37 5.64 -12.53
N GLY A 73 4.39 4.38 -12.96
CA GLY A 73 3.32 3.76 -13.76
C GLY A 73 2.22 3.07 -12.95
N VAL A 74 2.36 3.00 -11.62
CA VAL A 74 1.40 2.30 -10.75
C VAL A 74 0.40 3.33 -10.19
N PRO A 75 -0.91 3.08 -10.24
CA PRO A 75 -1.89 3.88 -9.52
C PRO A 75 -1.60 3.87 -8.01
N LEU A 76 -1.53 5.06 -7.42
CA LEU A 76 -1.37 5.26 -5.98
C LEU A 76 -2.62 5.93 -5.43
N ILE A 77 -3.26 5.30 -4.44
CA ILE A 77 -4.40 5.85 -3.71
C ILE A 77 -3.93 6.13 -2.29
N VAL A 78 -3.69 7.39 -1.96
CA VAL A 78 -3.39 7.76 -0.57
C VAL A 78 -4.68 7.58 0.23
N ASP A 79 -4.65 6.67 1.20
CA ASP A 79 -5.79 6.30 2.03
C ASP A 79 -5.51 6.62 3.50
N ALA A 80 -6.54 6.71 4.35
CA ALA A 80 -6.48 6.96 5.79
C ALA A 80 -5.90 8.29 6.27
#